data_AF-S4RHW0-F1
#
_entry.id   AF-S4RHW0-F1
#
_cell.length_a   1.000
_cell.length_b   1.000
_cell.length_c   1.000
_cell.angle_alpha   90.00
_cell.angle_beta   90.00
_cell.angle_gamma   90.00
#
_symmetry.space_group_name_H-M   'P 1'
#
loop_
_entity.id
_entity.type
_entity.pdbx_description
1 polymer ?
#
loop_
_entity_poly.entity_id
_entity_poly.type
_entity_poly.pdbx_seq_one_letter_code
_entity_poly.pdbx_strand_id
1 'polypeptide(L)'
;RAMVHVRVKSVNRHAPEFLQGEYSASVDEAAEPGAALVRVEASDGDCSPLFGRVCDYQILTAGAPFSIDSDGVIRATERLSYELHGEQQLTVAAYDCGKRRSAEDALVTIGVRPVCRPGWQGWNKRVEYDPGSGGRALFPGARLETCGRRVASARATVELQTAHIGKGCDRETYAENSRRKLCGASTGGVDLLPSPELPGSWTQGLPTEVPEGPDSTGERVFLFDGTRAALVPDAAVPANLTHRFTLAAWLRHGPLSGPAQRSEKEAILCNSDKAGMNRHHYSLYIHNCRLVFLLRSEFSQTDTFRPAEFHWKLDQV
;
A
#
# COMPACT_ATOMS: atom_id res chain seq x y z
N ARG A 1 -9.47 -26.44 -89.01
CA ARG A 1 -10.08 -25.33 -88.23
C ARG A 1 -9.86 -25.67 -86.76
N ALA A 2 -9.16 -24.86 -85.98
CA ALA A 2 -8.90 -25.11 -84.56
C ALA A 2 -9.64 -24.06 -83.72
N MET A 3 -10.24 -24.49 -82.61
CA MET A 3 -10.94 -23.61 -81.68
C MET A 3 -10.06 -23.40 -80.45
N VAL A 4 -9.72 -22.15 -80.17
CA VAL A 4 -8.91 -21.76 -79.00
C VAL A 4 -9.84 -21.14 -77.97
N HIS A 5 -9.87 -21.72 -76.77
CA HIS A 5 -10.59 -21.15 -75.64
C HIS A 5 -9.66 -20.23 -74.86
N VAL A 6 -9.90 -18.93 -74.94
CA VAL A 6 -9.19 -17.92 -74.15
C VAL A 6 -10.04 -17.63 -72.91
N ARG A 7 -9.45 -17.82 -71.72
CA ARG A 7 -10.09 -17.46 -70.45
C ARG A 7 -9.31 -16.30 -69.83
N VAL A 8 -10.00 -15.18 -69.61
CA VAL A 8 -9.43 -14.04 -68.90
C VAL A 8 -9.46 -14.33 -67.39
N LYS A 9 -8.32 -14.21 -66.72
CA LYS A 9 -8.25 -14.29 -65.26
C LYS A 9 -8.48 -12.90 -64.68
N SER A 10 -9.31 -12.82 -63.65
CA SER A 10 -9.46 -11.60 -62.86
C SER A 10 -8.17 -11.29 -62.12
N VAL A 11 -7.87 -10.01 -61.96
CA VAL A 11 -6.76 -9.49 -61.16
C VAL A 11 -7.37 -8.57 -60.13
N ASN A 12 -6.89 -8.65 -58.90
CA ASN A 12 -7.29 -7.78 -57.81
C ASN A 12 -6.63 -6.40 -58.01
N ARG A 13 -7.37 -5.39 -58.45
CA ARG A 13 -6.85 -4.07 -58.85
C ARG A 13 -7.25 -2.96 -57.90
N HIS A 14 -8.47 -3.02 -57.37
CA HIS A 14 -8.96 -2.04 -56.41
C HIS A 14 -8.67 -2.52 -55.00
N ALA A 15 -8.62 -1.58 -54.05
CA ALA A 15 -8.58 -1.91 -52.64
C ALA A 15 -9.95 -1.55 -52.04
N PRO A 16 -10.34 -2.19 -50.92
CA PRO A 16 -11.52 -1.76 -50.19
C PRO A 16 -11.41 -0.29 -49.79
N GLU A 17 -12.48 0.46 -49.99
CA GLU A 17 -12.62 1.85 -49.58
C GLU A 17 -13.80 1.96 -48.61
N PHE A 18 -13.57 2.55 -47.44
CA PHE A 18 -14.65 2.79 -46.48
C PHE A 18 -15.63 3.85 -47.03
N LEU A 19 -16.92 3.66 -46.75
CA LEU A 19 -17.95 4.61 -47.15
C LEU A 19 -17.82 5.97 -46.45
N GLN A 20 -17.18 5.99 -45.28
CA GLN A 20 -16.88 7.18 -44.48
C GLN A 20 -15.46 7.07 -43.93
N GLY A 21 -14.70 8.18 -43.91
CA GLY A 21 -13.36 8.21 -43.30
C GLY A 21 -13.40 8.23 -41.77
N GLU A 22 -14.51 8.69 -41.18
CA GLU A 22 -14.72 8.73 -39.74
C GLU A 22 -16.11 8.23 -39.36
N TYR A 23 -16.19 7.45 -38.29
CA TYR A 23 -17.41 6.96 -37.67
C TYR A 23 -17.45 7.38 -36.20
N SER A 24 -18.64 7.58 -35.65
CA SER A 24 -18.79 7.88 -34.23
C SER A 24 -19.95 7.10 -33.60
N ALA A 25 -19.78 6.75 -32.32
CA ALA A 25 -20.82 6.16 -31.51
C ALA A 25 -20.69 6.59 -30.05
N SER A 26 -21.79 6.45 -29.32
CA SER A 26 -21.81 6.69 -27.88
C SER A 26 -22.46 5.53 -27.15
N VAL A 27 -21.91 5.14 -26.02
CA VAL A 27 -22.41 4.03 -25.21
C VAL A 27 -22.38 4.36 -23.74
N ASP A 28 -23.41 3.94 -23.02
CA ASP A 28 -23.47 4.11 -21.57
C ASP A 28 -22.48 3.14 -20.89
N GLU A 29 -21.78 3.57 -19.83
CA GLU A 29 -20.88 2.68 -19.07
C GLU A 29 -21.60 1.46 -18.46
N ALA A 30 -22.94 1.52 -18.33
CA ALA A 30 -23.76 0.40 -17.87
C ALA A 30 -24.10 -0.60 -18.99
N ALA A 31 -23.66 -0.37 -20.24
CA ALA A 31 -23.88 -1.30 -21.33
C ALA A 31 -23.25 -2.67 -21.02
N GLU A 32 -23.99 -3.72 -21.33
CA GLU A 32 -23.53 -5.09 -21.13
C GLU A 32 -22.49 -5.46 -22.20
N PRO A 33 -21.50 -6.32 -21.87
CA PRO A 33 -20.56 -6.86 -22.85
C PRO A 33 -21.31 -7.49 -24.03
N GLY A 34 -20.79 -7.27 -25.24
CA GLY A 34 -21.40 -7.71 -26.49
C GLY A 34 -22.38 -6.72 -27.12
N ALA A 35 -22.65 -5.57 -26.47
CA ALA A 35 -23.48 -4.51 -27.06
C ALA A 35 -22.87 -4.00 -28.39
N ALA A 36 -23.68 -3.97 -29.45
CA ALA A 36 -23.30 -3.42 -30.75
C ALA A 36 -23.30 -1.90 -30.70
N LEU A 37 -22.20 -1.29 -31.15
CA LEU A 37 -21.95 0.15 -31.01
C LEU A 37 -22.13 0.87 -32.34
N VAL A 38 -21.38 0.44 -33.36
CA VAL A 38 -21.36 1.04 -34.69
C VAL A 38 -20.98 -0.02 -35.71
N ARG A 39 -21.48 0.14 -36.93
CA ARG A 39 -21.08 -0.67 -38.08
C ARG A 39 -20.27 0.20 -39.03
N VAL A 40 -19.05 -0.21 -39.33
CA VAL A 40 -18.27 0.34 -40.42
C VAL A 40 -18.56 -0.43 -41.70
N GLU A 41 -18.45 0.24 -42.84
CA GLU A 41 -18.74 -0.37 -44.14
C GLU A 41 -17.72 0.08 -45.18
N ALA A 42 -17.24 -0.88 -45.97
CA ALA A 42 -16.33 -0.65 -47.08
C ALA A 42 -16.83 -1.37 -48.36
N SER A 43 -16.45 -0.82 -49.51
CA SER A 43 -16.75 -1.36 -50.83
C SER A 43 -15.48 -1.51 -51.65
N ASP A 44 -15.41 -2.53 -52.52
CA ASP A 44 -14.30 -2.73 -53.45
C ASP A 44 -14.80 -2.63 -54.90
N GLY A 45 -14.02 -1.93 -55.75
CA GLY A 45 -14.38 -1.65 -57.14
C GLY A 45 -14.20 -2.81 -58.11
N ASP A 46 -13.62 -3.95 -57.69
CA ASP A 46 -13.42 -5.09 -58.57
C ASP A 46 -14.74 -5.84 -58.87
N CYS A 47 -14.92 -6.25 -60.14
CA CYS A 47 -16.14 -6.98 -60.54
C CYS A 47 -16.10 -8.48 -60.17
N SER A 48 -14.95 -8.99 -59.74
CA SER A 48 -14.76 -10.39 -59.38
C SER A 48 -15.45 -10.68 -58.04
N PRO A 49 -16.23 -11.78 -57.89
CA PRO A 49 -16.80 -12.15 -56.59
C PRO A 49 -15.77 -12.33 -55.47
N LEU A 50 -14.52 -12.64 -55.82
CA LEU A 50 -13.43 -12.82 -54.86
C LEU A 50 -12.72 -11.51 -54.49
N PHE A 51 -12.67 -10.52 -55.39
CA PHE A 51 -11.90 -9.29 -55.17
C PHE A 51 -12.81 -8.10 -54.85
N GLY A 52 -14.00 -8.04 -55.44
CA GLY A 52 -15.00 -6.99 -55.20
C GLY A 52 -15.78 -7.11 -53.90
N ARG A 53 -15.50 -8.13 -53.07
CA ARG A 53 -16.24 -8.38 -51.83
C ARG A 53 -15.33 -8.17 -50.63
N VAL A 54 -15.77 -7.35 -49.68
CA VAL A 54 -15.16 -7.23 -48.36
C VAL A 54 -15.56 -8.43 -47.51
N CYS A 55 -14.57 -9.11 -46.94
CA CYS A 55 -14.74 -10.36 -46.20
C CYS A 55 -14.32 -10.25 -44.74
N ASP A 56 -13.55 -9.22 -44.37
CA ASP A 56 -12.98 -9.13 -43.04
C ASP A 56 -12.74 -7.68 -42.64
N TYR A 57 -12.79 -7.41 -41.35
CA TYR A 57 -12.46 -6.13 -40.76
C TYR A 57 -11.59 -6.35 -39.52
N GLN A 58 -10.67 -5.42 -39.26
CA GLN A 58 -9.74 -5.53 -38.15
C GLN A 58 -9.57 -4.20 -37.43
N ILE A 59 -9.71 -4.21 -36.10
CA ILE A 59 -9.27 -3.11 -35.23
C ILE A 59 -7.76 -3.21 -35.08
N LEU A 60 -7.04 -2.16 -35.46
CA LEU A 60 -5.58 -2.06 -35.37
C LEU A 60 -5.12 -1.49 -34.03
N THR A 61 -6.01 -0.77 -33.32
CA THR A 61 -5.73 -0.23 -31.99
C THR A 61 -5.64 -1.36 -30.96
N ALA A 62 -4.43 -1.60 -30.44
CA ALA A 62 -4.19 -2.65 -29.45
C ALA A 62 -4.74 -2.28 -28.07
N GLY A 63 -5.22 -3.29 -27.33
CA GLY A 63 -5.64 -3.14 -25.93
C GLY A 63 -6.96 -2.39 -25.72
N ALA A 64 -7.66 -1.99 -26.78
CA ALA A 64 -8.97 -1.39 -26.66
C ALA A 64 -10.03 -2.45 -26.31
N PRO A 65 -11.01 -2.17 -25.43
CA PRO A 65 -12.04 -3.11 -24.98
C PRO A 65 -13.15 -3.33 -26.02
N PHE A 66 -12.77 -3.47 -27.29
CA PHE A 66 -13.68 -3.59 -28.42
C PHE A 66 -13.24 -4.70 -29.39
N SER A 67 -14.21 -5.33 -30.01
CA SER A 67 -14.04 -6.32 -31.07
C SER A 67 -14.86 -5.92 -32.29
N ILE A 68 -14.41 -6.31 -33.49
CA ILE A 68 -15.14 -6.14 -34.75
C ILE A 68 -15.39 -7.50 -35.38
N ASP A 69 -16.58 -7.68 -35.97
CA ASP A 69 -16.92 -8.89 -36.75
C ASP A 69 -16.68 -8.69 -38.26
N SER A 70 -16.80 -9.77 -39.03
CA SER A 70 -16.64 -9.74 -40.49
C SER A 70 -17.70 -8.92 -41.22
N ASP A 71 -18.81 -8.56 -40.55
CA ASP A 71 -19.86 -7.69 -41.09
C ASP A 71 -19.59 -6.21 -40.79
N GLY A 72 -18.49 -5.90 -40.10
CA GLY A 72 -18.03 -4.56 -39.75
C GLY A 72 -18.65 -4.01 -38.46
N VAL A 73 -19.32 -4.83 -37.64
CA VAL A 73 -19.99 -4.37 -36.42
C VAL A 73 -19.03 -4.42 -35.24
N ILE A 74 -18.79 -3.26 -34.63
CA ILE A 74 -17.97 -3.10 -33.43
C ILE A 74 -18.82 -3.32 -32.18
N ARG A 75 -18.30 -4.13 -31.25
CA ARG A 75 -18.92 -4.48 -29.96
C ARG A 75 -17.97 -4.27 -28.80
N ALA A 76 -18.51 -3.94 -27.63
CA ALA A 76 -17.77 -3.93 -26.38
C ALA A 76 -17.44 -5.37 -25.95
N THR A 77 -16.20 -5.64 -25.53
CA THR A 77 -15.78 -6.98 -25.05
C THR A 77 -15.96 -7.15 -23.55
N GLU A 78 -16.02 -6.04 -22.82
CA GLU A 78 -16.17 -6.00 -21.36
C GLU A 78 -17.02 -4.81 -20.90
N ARG A 79 -17.26 -4.68 -19.59
CA ARG A 79 -17.98 -3.54 -19.03
C ARG A 79 -17.10 -2.30 -19.14
N LEU A 80 -17.66 -1.24 -19.72
CA LEU A 80 -16.96 0.03 -19.88
C LEU A 80 -17.00 0.85 -18.58
N SER A 81 -16.06 1.78 -18.45
CA SER A 81 -15.96 2.70 -17.32
C SER A 81 -15.71 4.08 -17.87
N TYR A 82 -16.53 5.06 -17.51
CA TYR A 82 -16.32 6.43 -17.97
C TYR A 82 -14.96 7.00 -17.54
N GLU A 83 -14.51 6.67 -16.33
CA GLU A 83 -13.24 7.16 -15.78
C GLU A 83 -12.01 6.63 -16.54
N LEU A 84 -12.10 5.41 -17.08
CA LEU A 84 -11.00 4.75 -17.77
C LEU A 84 -11.09 4.89 -19.31
N HIS A 85 -12.32 4.93 -19.84
CA HIS A 85 -12.60 4.77 -21.27
C HIS A 85 -13.40 5.94 -21.85
N GLY A 86 -13.40 7.11 -21.21
CA GLY A 86 -14.29 8.25 -21.54
C GLY A 86 -14.44 8.56 -23.03
N GLU A 87 -13.34 8.58 -23.78
CA GLU A 87 -13.35 8.61 -25.24
C GLU A 87 -12.29 7.65 -25.77
N GLN A 88 -12.62 6.86 -26.79
CA GLN A 88 -11.75 5.85 -27.38
C GLN A 88 -11.71 6.03 -28.89
N GLN A 89 -10.51 6.12 -29.45
CA GLN A 89 -10.29 6.19 -30.90
C GLN A 89 -9.73 4.86 -31.40
N LEU A 90 -10.46 4.25 -32.34
CA LEU A 90 -10.09 3.00 -32.98
C LEU A 90 -9.70 3.26 -34.43
N THR A 91 -8.61 2.65 -34.87
CA THR A 91 -8.25 2.58 -36.29
C THR A 91 -8.70 1.23 -36.84
N VAL A 92 -9.48 1.23 -37.92
CA VAL A 92 -10.08 0.02 -38.50
C VAL A 92 -9.66 -0.15 -39.96
N ALA A 93 -9.16 -1.33 -40.29
CA ALA A 93 -8.85 -1.74 -41.66
C ALA A 93 -9.90 -2.73 -42.18
N ALA A 94 -10.20 -2.65 -43.48
CA ALA A 94 -11.04 -3.62 -44.19
C ALA A 94 -10.18 -4.50 -45.10
N TYR A 95 -10.62 -5.72 -45.34
CA TYR A 95 -9.96 -6.65 -46.26
C TYR A 95 -10.95 -7.28 -47.22
N ASP A 96 -10.59 -7.30 -48.50
CA ASP A 96 -11.33 -8.07 -49.48
C ASP A 96 -11.13 -9.58 -49.26
N CYS A 97 -11.94 -10.39 -49.95
CA CYS A 97 -11.80 -11.86 -49.87
C CYS A 97 -10.50 -12.37 -50.54
N GLY A 98 -9.78 -11.51 -51.27
CA GLY A 98 -8.42 -11.73 -51.77
C GLY A 98 -7.31 -11.34 -50.79
N LYS A 99 -7.65 -10.92 -49.57
CA LYS A 99 -6.75 -10.45 -48.51
C LYS A 99 -5.98 -9.15 -48.83
N ARG A 100 -6.43 -8.35 -49.79
CA ARG A 100 -5.95 -6.98 -49.97
C ARG A 100 -6.57 -6.09 -48.91
N ARG A 101 -5.73 -5.28 -48.27
CA ARG A 101 -6.09 -4.29 -47.25
C ARG A 101 -6.66 -3.03 -47.88
N SER A 102 -7.55 -2.35 -47.17
CA SER A 102 -8.07 -1.03 -47.54
C SER A 102 -6.95 -0.01 -47.81
N ALA A 103 -7.22 0.90 -48.76
CA ALA A 103 -6.27 1.95 -49.15
C ALA A 103 -6.03 2.95 -48.00
N GLU A 104 -7.11 3.29 -47.30
CA GLU A 104 -7.11 4.11 -46.08
C GLU A 104 -7.86 3.37 -44.97
N ASP A 105 -7.50 3.67 -43.73
CA ASP A 105 -8.18 3.13 -42.55
C ASP A 105 -9.26 4.09 -42.08
N ALA A 106 -10.35 3.54 -41.56
CA ALA A 106 -11.38 4.35 -40.92
C ALA A 106 -10.99 4.68 -39.47
N LEU A 107 -11.22 5.92 -39.06
CA LEU A 107 -11.19 6.32 -37.66
C LEU A 107 -12.58 6.11 -37.04
N VAL A 108 -12.65 5.47 -35.88
CA VAL A 108 -13.90 5.28 -35.15
C VAL A 108 -13.77 5.86 -33.75
N THR A 109 -14.58 6.86 -33.43
CA THR A 109 -14.61 7.51 -32.11
C THR A 109 -15.77 6.98 -31.29
N ILE A 110 -15.48 6.33 -30.16
CA ILE A 110 -16.47 5.80 -29.22
C ILE A 110 -16.44 6.63 -27.93
N GLY A 111 -17.50 7.37 -27.67
CA GLY A 111 -17.68 8.10 -26.42
C GLY A 111 -18.41 7.25 -25.38
N VAL A 112 -17.78 7.02 -24.23
CA VAL A 112 -18.44 6.38 -23.09
C VAL A 112 -19.15 7.47 -22.29
N ARG A 113 -20.44 7.25 -21.97
CA ARG A 113 -21.24 8.17 -21.16
C ARG A 113 -21.32 7.66 -19.72
N PRO A 114 -21.12 8.54 -18.72
CA PRO A 114 -21.32 8.15 -17.34
C PRO A 114 -22.80 7.88 -17.10
N VAL A 115 -23.10 6.78 -16.42
CA VAL A 115 -24.46 6.48 -15.96
C VAL A 115 -24.57 6.95 -14.53
N CYS A 116 -25.55 7.81 -14.28
CA CYS A 116 -25.82 8.24 -12.92
C CYS A 116 -26.24 7.03 -12.06
N ARG A 117 -25.50 6.80 -10.96
CA ARG A 117 -25.83 5.76 -9.96
C ARG A 117 -26.39 6.43 -8.71
N PRO A 118 -27.65 6.13 -8.30
CA PRO A 118 -28.21 6.70 -7.10
C PRO A 118 -27.44 6.17 -5.88
N GLY A 119 -27.06 7.06 -4.97
CA GLY A 119 -26.29 6.68 -3.79
C GLY A 119 -25.55 7.83 -3.13
N TRP A 120 -24.98 7.56 -1.96
CA TRP A 120 -24.12 8.51 -1.26
C TRP A 120 -22.76 8.59 -1.95
N GLN A 121 -22.39 9.79 -2.36
CA GLN A 121 -21.09 10.12 -2.96
C GLN A 121 -20.32 11.09 -2.05
N GLY A 122 -19.00 11.17 -2.24
CA GLY A 122 -18.16 12.15 -1.53
C GLY A 122 -17.94 11.85 -0.05
N TRP A 123 -18.16 10.61 0.40
CA TRP A 123 -17.82 10.18 1.75
C TRP A 123 -16.44 9.52 1.77
N ASN A 124 -15.66 9.82 2.81
CA ASN A 124 -14.32 9.27 2.99
C ASN A 124 -14.39 7.91 3.68
N LYS A 125 -13.68 6.91 3.15
CA LYS A 125 -13.58 5.59 3.79
C LYS A 125 -12.70 5.60 5.05
N ARG A 126 -11.77 6.54 5.13
CA ARG A 126 -10.84 6.71 6.26
C ARG A 126 -10.87 8.17 6.70
N VAL A 127 -10.88 8.38 8.01
CA VAL A 127 -10.73 9.69 8.62
C VAL A 127 -9.58 9.58 9.62
N GLU A 128 -8.58 10.44 9.47
CA GLU A 128 -7.51 10.58 10.45
C GLU A 128 -7.96 11.56 11.53
N TYR A 129 -7.63 11.24 12.78
CA TYR A 129 -8.03 12.03 13.93
C TYR A 129 -6.85 12.27 14.85
N ASP A 130 -6.47 13.53 14.98
CA ASP A 130 -5.40 13.96 15.86
C ASP A 130 -5.95 14.25 17.27
N PRO A 131 -5.37 13.67 18.34
CA PRO A 131 -5.80 13.94 19.71
C PRO A 131 -5.76 15.44 20.04
N GLY A 132 -6.83 15.96 20.64
CA GLY A 132 -6.93 17.38 21.03
C GLY A 132 -7.38 18.33 19.92
N SER A 133 -7.61 17.83 18.69
CA SER A 133 -8.10 18.64 17.56
C SER A 133 -9.58 19.03 17.66
N GLY A 134 -10.31 18.57 18.68
CA GLY A 134 -11.73 18.86 18.88
C GLY A 134 -12.66 17.95 18.06
N GLY A 135 -13.88 18.41 17.78
CA GLY A 135 -14.84 17.67 16.95
C GLY A 135 -14.56 17.84 15.46
N ARG A 136 -14.51 16.73 14.70
CA ARG A 136 -14.25 16.74 13.26
C ARG A 136 -15.44 16.15 12.49
N ALA A 137 -15.86 16.82 11.42
CA ALA A 137 -16.88 16.30 10.52
C ALA A 137 -16.36 15.07 9.77
N LEU A 138 -17.05 13.94 9.87
CA LEU A 138 -16.62 12.66 9.28
C LEU A 138 -16.76 12.64 7.75
N PHE A 139 -17.86 13.20 7.24
CA PHE A 139 -18.17 13.19 5.80
C PHE A 139 -18.63 14.59 5.32
N PRO A 140 -17.74 15.59 5.34
CA PRO A 140 -18.12 16.96 4.97
C PRO A 140 -18.55 17.08 3.50
N GLY A 141 -18.10 16.18 2.62
CA GLY A 141 -18.48 16.13 1.21
C GLY A 141 -19.60 15.15 0.87
N ALA A 142 -20.22 14.49 1.85
CA ALA A 142 -21.25 13.49 1.60
C ALA A 142 -22.49 14.13 1.00
N ARG A 143 -22.91 13.65 -0.18
CA ARG A 143 -24.12 14.06 -0.86
C ARG A 143 -24.87 12.85 -1.41
N LEU A 144 -26.19 12.92 -1.42
CA LEU A 144 -27.03 11.90 -2.03
C LEU A 144 -27.27 12.23 -3.50
N GLU A 145 -26.69 11.45 -4.40
CA GLU A 145 -27.02 11.49 -5.82
C GLU A 145 -28.33 10.72 -6.06
N THR A 146 -29.27 11.35 -6.78
CA THR A 146 -30.62 10.82 -7.00
C THR A 146 -30.94 10.56 -8.47
N CYS A 147 -30.07 11.00 -9.38
CA CYS A 147 -30.23 10.82 -10.82
C CYS A 147 -31.56 11.38 -11.34
N GLY A 148 -32.02 12.50 -10.76
CA GLY A 148 -33.29 13.14 -11.11
C GLY A 148 -34.54 12.38 -10.66
N ARG A 149 -34.41 11.29 -9.89
CA ARG A 149 -35.54 10.53 -9.35
C ARG A 149 -36.07 11.18 -8.07
N ARG A 150 -37.40 11.15 -7.90
CA ARG A 150 -38.03 11.59 -6.64
C ARG A 150 -37.72 10.59 -5.52
N VAL A 151 -37.14 11.08 -4.43
CA VAL A 151 -36.81 10.27 -3.26
C VAL A 151 -37.83 10.53 -2.16
N ALA A 152 -38.53 9.48 -1.71
CA ALA A 152 -39.53 9.58 -0.64
C ALA A 152 -38.89 9.63 0.76
N SER A 153 -37.81 8.86 0.96
CA SER A 153 -37.03 8.86 2.20
C SER A 153 -35.63 8.28 1.93
N ALA A 154 -34.61 8.78 2.63
CA ALA A 154 -33.25 8.23 2.62
C ALA A 154 -32.79 7.96 4.05
N ARG A 155 -32.12 6.84 4.29
CA ARG A 155 -31.50 6.48 5.57
C ARG A 155 -30.05 6.09 5.32
N ALA A 156 -29.15 6.58 6.16
CA ALA A 156 -27.75 6.16 6.20
C ALA A 156 -27.43 5.67 7.60
N THR A 157 -26.67 4.58 7.71
CA THR A 157 -26.13 4.07 8.96
C THR A 157 -24.61 4.10 8.84
N VAL A 158 -23.95 4.74 9.80
CA VAL A 158 -22.50 4.87 9.83
C VAL A 158 -21.99 4.01 10.97
N GLU A 159 -21.12 3.06 10.66
CA GLU A 159 -20.37 2.29 11.65
C GLU A 159 -18.90 2.73 11.56
N LEU A 160 -18.35 3.17 12.70
CA LEU A 160 -16.94 3.55 12.78
C LEU A 160 -16.15 2.38 13.36
N GLN A 161 -15.20 1.87 12.58
CA GLN A 161 -14.26 0.85 13.01
C GLN A 161 -12.88 1.48 13.17
N THR A 162 -12.23 1.21 14.30
CA THR A 162 -10.92 1.75 14.63
C THR A 162 -9.89 0.63 14.60
N ALA A 163 -8.88 0.73 13.73
CA ALA A 163 -7.85 -0.30 13.59
C ALA A 163 -6.72 -0.18 14.63
N HIS A 164 -6.41 1.04 15.12
CA HIS A 164 -5.22 1.32 15.95
C HIS A 164 -5.54 2.17 17.18
N ILE A 165 -6.49 1.72 18.03
CA ILE A 165 -6.56 2.26 19.40
C ILE A 165 -5.66 1.37 20.26
N GLY A 166 -4.54 1.93 20.74
CA GLY A 166 -3.71 1.27 21.74
C GLY A 166 -4.57 0.86 22.94
N LYS A 167 -4.72 -0.45 23.16
CA LYS A 167 -5.43 -1.03 24.31
C LYS A 167 -4.42 -1.26 25.43
N GLY A 168 -4.57 -0.54 26.54
CA GLY A 168 -3.63 -0.64 27.67
C GLY A 168 -2.25 -0.07 27.34
N CYS A 169 -1.20 -0.73 27.83
CA CYS A 169 0.20 -0.28 27.69
C CYS A 169 0.87 -0.57 26.35
N ASP A 170 0.14 -1.21 25.45
CA ASP A 170 0.64 -1.66 24.16
C ASP A 170 0.75 -0.47 23.19
N ARG A 171 1.94 -0.30 22.58
CA ARG A 171 2.39 0.96 21.95
C ARG A 171 1.97 0.96 20.47
N GLU A 172 1.31 2.02 20.00
CA GLU A 172 1.80 2.89 18.91
C GLU A 172 1.32 4.37 19.02
N THR A 173 0.44 4.72 19.97
CA THR A 173 -0.38 5.96 19.85
C THR A 173 -0.16 7.05 20.93
N TYR A 174 0.70 6.84 21.93
CA TYR A 174 0.82 7.76 23.08
C TYR A 174 2.25 8.28 23.30
N ALA A 175 2.38 9.57 23.63
CA ALA A 175 3.63 10.18 24.08
C ALA A 175 4.18 9.49 25.36
N GLU A 176 5.49 9.54 25.56
CA GLU A 176 6.19 8.83 26.65
C GLU A 176 5.60 9.10 28.04
N ASN A 177 5.33 10.38 28.38
CA ASN A 177 4.73 10.77 29.65
C ASN A 177 3.33 10.17 29.85
N SER A 178 2.53 10.13 28.79
CA SER A 178 1.20 9.52 28.81
C SER A 178 1.29 8.01 29.01
N ARG A 179 2.28 7.34 28.42
CA ARG A 179 2.52 5.89 28.60
C ARG A 179 2.96 5.55 30.02
N ARG A 180 3.88 6.34 30.61
CA ARG A 180 4.29 6.18 32.01
C ARG A 180 3.09 6.23 32.96
N LYS A 181 2.18 7.19 32.74
CA LYS A 181 0.94 7.32 33.52
C LYS A 181 -0.04 6.16 33.27
N LEU A 182 -0.25 5.79 32.00
CA LEU A 182 -1.19 4.73 31.62
C LEU A 182 -0.76 3.35 32.15
N CYS A 183 0.56 3.14 32.29
CA CYS A 183 1.16 1.88 32.73
C CYS A 183 1.44 1.79 34.22
N GLY A 184 0.97 2.76 35.01
CA GLY A 184 1.17 2.76 36.45
C GLY A 184 2.65 2.85 36.86
N ALA A 185 3.50 3.45 36.02
CA ALA A 185 4.88 3.69 36.38
C ALA A 185 4.95 4.65 37.58
N SER A 186 5.79 4.33 38.56
CA SER A 186 6.01 5.20 39.72
C SER A 186 6.51 6.58 39.28
N THR A 187 5.99 7.64 39.90
CA THR A 187 6.42 9.02 39.64
C THR A 187 7.88 9.28 40.03
N GLY A 188 8.49 8.39 40.83
CA GLY A 188 9.92 8.40 41.18
C GLY A 188 10.79 7.45 40.34
N GLY A 189 10.28 6.97 39.19
CA GLY A 189 11.03 6.09 38.30
C GLY A 189 12.26 6.80 37.70
N VAL A 190 13.39 6.10 37.68
CA VAL A 190 14.62 6.56 37.04
C VAL A 190 14.60 6.14 35.58
N ASP A 191 14.84 7.09 34.69
CA ASP A 191 15.05 6.79 33.28
C ASP A 191 16.50 6.38 33.02
N LEU A 192 16.71 5.14 32.60
CA LEU A 192 18.03 4.61 32.28
C LEU A 192 18.47 4.91 30.85
N LEU A 193 17.59 5.41 30.00
CA LEU A 193 17.88 5.83 28.63
C LEU A 193 17.10 7.12 28.33
N PRO A 194 17.42 8.24 29.03
CA PRO A 194 16.72 9.50 28.82
C PRO A 194 16.88 10.00 27.39
N SER A 195 15.90 10.77 26.90
CA SER A 195 15.96 11.36 25.55
C SER A 195 17.30 12.10 25.31
N PRO A 196 17.96 11.89 24.16
CA PRO A 196 19.20 12.57 23.85
C PRO A 196 18.99 14.08 23.64
N GLU A 197 17.76 14.51 23.40
CA GLU A 197 17.41 15.93 23.18
C GLU A 197 17.37 16.74 24.49
N LEU A 198 17.39 16.08 25.65
CA LEU A 198 17.43 16.76 26.94
C LEU A 198 18.80 17.41 27.18
N PRO A 199 18.85 18.69 27.63
CA PRO A 199 20.09 19.37 27.95
C PRO A 199 20.87 18.62 29.05
N GLY A 200 22.12 18.27 28.77
CA GLY A 200 22.98 17.53 29.71
C GLY A 200 22.73 16.02 29.76
N SER A 201 21.94 15.48 28.82
CA SER A 201 21.71 14.03 28.72
C SER A 201 22.98 13.29 28.31
N TRP A 202 23.35 12.25 29.06
CA TRP A 202 24.52 11.42 28.76
C TRP A 202 24.30 10.47 27.56
N THR A 203 23.07 10.38 27.04
CA THR A 203 22.71 9.52 25.91
C THR A 203 22.89 10.19 24.54
N GLN A 204 23.33 11.45 24.47
CA GLN A 204 23.48 12.22 23.23
C GLN A 204 24.34 11.56 22.14
N GLY A 205 25.29 10.71 22.52
CA GLY A 205 26.17 9.98 21.58
C GLY A 205 25.70 8.58 21.21
N LEU A 206 24.55 8.12 21.72
CA LEU A 206 24.04 6.79 21.41
C LEU A 206 23.33 6.77 20.05
N PRO A 207 23.45 5.69 19.26
CA PRO A 207 22.73 5.54 18.01
C PRO A 207 21.21 5.61 18.23
N THR A 208 20.54 6.42 17.41
CA THR A 208 19.08 6.51 17.39
C THR A 208 18.56 6.46 15.97
N GLU A 209 17.38 5.87 15.78
CA GLU A 209 16.65 5.86 14.51
C GLU A 209 15.27 6.48 14.69
N VAL A 210 14.71 7.04 13.63
CA VAL A 210 13.30 7.40 13.57
C VAL A 210 12.61 6.25 12.85
N PRO A 211 11.65 5.54 13.47
CA PRO A 211 10.96 4.46 12.81
C PRO A 211 10.30 4.96 11.51
N GLU A 212 10.59 4.32 10.38
CA GLU A 212 9.93 4.61 9.11
C GLU A 212 8.71 3.71 8.93
N GLY A 213 7.56 4.29 8.61
CA GLY A 213 6.32 3.55 8.38
C GLY A 213 5.06 4.42 8.54
N PRO A 214 3.91 3.97 8.01
CA PRO A 214 2.65 4.70 8.10
C PRO A 214 2.13 4.89 9.54
N ASP A 215 2.68 4.13 10.50
CA ASP A 215 2.29 4.12 11.92
C ASP A 215 3.39 4.72 12.84
N SER A 216 4.39 5.43 12.29
CA SER A 216 5.48 5.96 13.10
C SER A 216 5.11 7.24 13.86
N THR A 217 5.49 7.30 15.13
CA THR A 217 5.22 8.47 15.99
C THR A 217 6.21 9.63 15.77
N GLY A 218 7.15 9.49 14.83
CA GLY A 218 8.27 10.43 14.63
C GLY A 218 9.26 10.52 15.80
N GLU A 219 9.06 9.73 16.85
CA GLU A 219 9.89 9.71 18.06
C GLU A 219 11.14 8.85 17.81
N ARG A 220 12.32 9.37 18.20
CA ARG A 220 13.57 8.64 18.10
C ARG A 220 13.59 7.46 19.06
N VAL A 221 14.02 6.30 18.58
CA VAL A 221 14.28 5.11 19.39
C VAL A 221 15.76 4.79 19.40
N PHE A 222 16.28 4.26 20.51
CA PHE A 222 17.68 3.84 20.60
C PHE A 222 17.90 2.53 19.86
N LEU A 223 19.00 2.47 19.10
CA LEU A 223 19.38 1.28 18.34
C LEU A 223 20.55 0.57 19.02
N PHE A 224 20.37 -0.72 19.27
CA PHE A 224 21.39 -1.63 19.78
C PHE A 224 21.55 -2.79 18.81
N ASP A 225 22.74 -2.95 18.24
CA ASP A 225 23.09 -3.96 17.24
C ASP A 225 23.83 -5.17 17.84
N GLY A 226 23.87 -5.24 19.19
CA GLY A 226 24.61 -6.26 19.94
C GLY A 226 26.10 -5.98 20.10
N THR A 227 26.68 -4.99 19.38
CA THR A 227 28.11 -4.67 19.46
C THR A 227 28.42 -3.56 20.46
N ARG A 228 27.43 -2.73 20.79
CA ARG A 228 27.57 -1.58 21.70
C ARG A 228 26.47 -1.61 22.75
N ALA A 229 26.83 -1.19 23.97
CA ALA A 229 25.90 -1.03 25.08
C ALA A 229 25.98 0.39 25.64
N ALA A 230 24.88 0.88 26.20
CA ALA A 230 24.84 2.15 26.92
C ALA A 230 25.50 1.99 28.31
N LEU A 231 26.52 2.81 28.57
CA LEU A 231 27.20 2.87 29.86
C LEU A 231 26.47 3.88 30.76
N VAL A 232 25.68 3.36 31.70
CA VAL A 232 24.88 4.18 32.62
C VAL A 232 25.80 4.81 33.67
N PRO A 233 25.83 6.15 33.82
CA PRO A 233 26.65 6.82 34.83
C PRO A 233 26.25 6.45 36.26
N ASP A 234 27.22 6.44 37.17
CA ASP A 234 27.00 6.10 38.60
C ASP A 234 25.97 7.02 39.28
N ALA A 235 25.84 8.26 38.80
CA ALA A 235 24.89 9.24 39.33
C ALA A 235 23.44 9.04 38.83
N ALA A 236 23.21 8.21 37.81
CA ALA A 236 21.89 8.06 37.21
C ALA A 236 20.93 7.27 38.11
N VAL A 237 21.43 6.27 38.83
CA VAL A 237 20.63 5.40 39.71
C VAL A 237 21.04 5.62 41.16
N PRO A 238 20.09 5.86 42.09
CA PRO A 238 20.41 5.98 43.51
C PRO A 238 21.16 4.75 44.04
N ALA A 239 22.18 4.96 44.87
CA ALA A 239 22.99 3.89 45.44
C ALA A 239 22.20 2.88 46.30
N ASN A 240 21.03 3.28 46.81
CA ASN A 240 20.15 2.47 47.66
C ASN A 240 18.97 1.88 46.88
N LEU A 241 19.26 1.07 45.85
CA LEU A 241 18.23 0.24 45.24
C LEU A 241 17.69 -0.73 46.29
N THR A 242 16.41 -0.60 46.64
CA THR A 242 15.78 -1.53 47.59
C THR A 242 15.64 -2.93 46.97
N HIS A 243 15.45 -3.97 47.80
CA HIS A 243 15.19 -5.32 47.32
C HIS A 243 13.88 -5.46 46.50
N ARG A 244 13.06 -4.40 46.42
CA ARG A 244 11.85 -4.34 45.59
C ARG A 244 12.02 -3.27 44.53
N PHE A 245 12.00 -3.67 43.26
CA PHE A 245 12.06 -2.75 42.14
C PHE A 245 11.07 -3.18 41.05
N THR A 246 10.81 -2.26 40.13
CA THR A 246 10.04 -2.53 38.92
C THR A 246 10.87 -2.07 37.74
N LEU A 247 11.03 -2.95 36.76
CA LEU A 247 11.66 -2.62 35.48
C LEU A 247 10.56 -2.52 34.43
N ALA A 248 10.50 -1.41 33.72
CA ALA A 248 9.64 -1.22 32.56
C ALA A 248 10.52 -0.97 31.34
N ALA A 249 10.34 -1.77 30.30
CA ALA A 249 11.09 -1.66 29.05
C ALA A 249 10.13 -1.80 27.88
N TRP A 250 10.39 -1.03 26.82
CA TRP A 250 9.71 -1.17 25.54
C TRP A 250 10.80 -1.28 24.48
N LEU A 251 10.83 -2.42 23.81
CA LEU A 251 11.85 -2.74 22.82
C LEU A 251 11.21 -3.48 21.66
N ARG A 252 11.75 -3.26 20.47
CA ARG A 252 11.51 -4.09 19.30
C ARG A 252 12.79 -4.87 19.05
N HIS A 253 12.66 -6.18 18.86
CA HIS A 253 13.80 -7.05 18.58
C HIS A 253 13.59 -7.72 17.24
N GLY A 254 14.52 -7.51 16.30
CA GLY A 254 14.46 -8.06 14.96
C GLY A 254 14.66 -9.59 14.94
N PRO A 255 14.32 -10.25 13.82
CA PRO A 255 14.60 -11.67 13.66
C PRO A 255 16.12 -11.92 13.61
N LEU A 256 16.61 -12.83 14.47
CA LEU A 256 18.03 -13.23 14.51
C LEU A 256 18.41 -13.99 13.24
N SER A 257 19.52 -13.60 12.60
CA SER A 257 20.02 -14.20 11.36
C SER A 257 20.88 -15.43 11.65
N GLY A 258 20.23 -16.53 12.08
CA GLY A 258 20.87 -17.86 12.23
C GLY A 258 21.17 -18.29 13.67
N PRO A 259 21.60 -19.56 13.87
CA PRO A 259 21.78 -20.16 15.20
C PRO A 259 22.98 -19.64 16.00
N ALA A 260 24.03 -19.15 15.35
CA ALA A 260 25.22 -18.58 16.01
C ALA A 260 24.89 -17.26 16.74
N GLN A 261 24.05 -16.41 16.13
CA GLN A 261 23.65 -15.13 16.70
C GLN A 261 22.70 -15.27 17.90
N ARG A 262 21.98 -16.41 18.02
CA ARG A 262 21.11 -16.71 19.19
C ARG A 262 21.87 -16.90 20.49
N SER A 263 23.10 -17.40 20.40
CA SER A 263 23.97 -17.67 21.56
C SER A 263 24.83 -16.47 21.97
N GLU A 264 24.85 -15.40 21.17
CA GLU A 264 25.59 -14.20 21.53
C GLU A 264 24.81 -13.38 22.58
N LYS A 265 25.54 -12.56 23.33
CA LYS A 265 24.97 -11.68 24.35
C LYS A 265 24.87 -10.28 23.77
N GLU A 266 23.64 -9.83 23.55
CA GLU A 266 23.36 -8.50 23.00
C GLU A 266 23.15 -7.52 24.17
N ALA A 267 24.21 -6.80 24.54
CA ALA A 267 24.16 -5.89 25.68
C ALA A 267 23.42 -4.59 25.31
N ILE A 268 22.39 -4.24 26.10
CA ILE A 268 21.62 -3.00 25.91
C ILE A 268 22.22 -1.89 26.77
N LEU A 269 22.30 -2.12 28.08
CA LEU A 269 22.88 -1.15 29.01
C LEU A 269 23.56 -1.84 30.19
N CYS A 270 24.52 -1.14 30.79
CA CYS A 270 25.17 -1.59 32.00
C CYS A 270 25.75 -0.44 32.83
N ASN A 271 25.95 -0.71 34.11
CA ASN A 271 26.79 0.08 35.00
C ASN A 271 27.83 -0.87 35.61
N SER A 272 29.10 -0.49 35.64
CA SER A 272 30.20 -1.33 36.15
C SER A 272 31.21 -0.52 36.94
N ASP A 273 31.98 -1.20 37.78
CA ASP A 273 33.19 -0.61 38.33
C ASP A 273 34.15 -0.26 37.17
N LYS A 274 34.80 0.90 37.24
CA LYS A 274 35.58 1.47 36.15
C LYS A 274 36.82 0.63 35.76
N ALA A 275 37.09 -0.48 36.45
CA ALA A 275 38.23 -1.36 36.22
C ALA A 275 37.89 -2.51 35.26
N GLY A 276 38.01 -2.26 33.95
CA GLY A 276 37.98 -3.30 32.92
C GLY A 276 36.58 -3.85 32.58
N MET A 277 35.50 -3.21 33.03
CA MET A 277 34.10 -3.53 32.67
C MET A 277 33.64 -4.96 32.98
N ASN A 278 34.41 -5.73 33.75
CA ASN A 278 34.11 -7.14 34.04
C ASN A 278 33.21 -7.33 35.27
N ARG A 279 32.97 -6.27 36.05
CA ARG A 279 32.10 -6.33 37.24
C ARG A 279 30.95 -5.31 37.13
N HIS A 280 29.89 -5.71 36.42
CA HIS A 280 28.66 -4.94 36.36
C HIS A 280 27.93 -4.89 37.70
N HIS A 281 27.54 -3.70 38.17
CA HIS A 281 26.59 -3.54 39.26
C HIS A 281 25.19 -3.94 38.82
N TYR A 282 24.81 -3.54 37.61
CA TYR A 282 23.64 -4.07 36.91
C TYR A 282 23.87 -4.04 35.40
N SER A 283 23.16 -4.91 34.68
CA SER A 283 23.17 -4.93 33.22
C SER A 283 21.87 -5.47 32.67
N LEU A 284 21.42 -4.92 31.55
CA LEU A 284 20.28 -5.39 30.78
C LEU A 284 20.77 -5.84 29.40
N TYR A 285 20.42 -7.05 29.00
CA TYR A 285 20.87 -7.64 27.74
C TYR A 285 19.87 -8.66 27.20
N ILE A 286 19.99 -8.98 25.92
CA ILE A 286 19.25 -10.07 25.29
C ILE A 286 20.19 -11.26 25.10
N HIS A 287 19.72 -12.44 25.46
CA HIS A 287 20.46 -13.69 25.26
C HIS A 287 19.49 -14.86 25.15
N ASN A 288 19.66 -15.73 24.14
CA ASN A 288 18.78 -16.88 23.89
C ASN A 288 17.28 -16.49 23.84
N CYS A 289 16.94 -15.40 23.14
CA CYS A 289 15.57 -14.86 23.03
C CYS A 289 14.93 -14.51 24.38
N ARG A 290 15.74 -14.17 25.39
CA ARG A 290 15.27 -13.66 26.68
C ARG A 290 15.86 -12.29 26.94
N LEU A 291 15.04 -11.39 27.45
CA LEU A 291 15.52 -10.18 28.11
C LEU A 291 16.02 -10.60 29.50
N VAL A 292 17.27 -10.30 29.79
CA VAL A 292 17.92 -10.65 31.05
C VAL A 292 18.38 -9.39 31.76
N PHE A 293 17.92 -9.22 33.00
CA PHE A 293 18.41 -8.19 33.90
C PHE A 293 19.26 -8.83 34.99
N LEU A 294 20.51 -8.43 35.07
CA LEU A 294 21.43 -8.80 36.13
C LEU A 294 21.53 -7.65 37.11
N LEU A 295 21.36 -7.93 38.40
CA LEU A 295 21.50 -6.98 39.49
C LEU A 295 22.44 -7.54 40.57
N ARG A 296 23.34 -6.71 41.06
CA ARG A 296 24.22 -7.04 42.20
C ARG A 296 23.90 -6.10 43.35
N SER A 297 23.32 -6.66 44.42
CA SER A 297 23.18 -5.94 45.68
C SER A 297 24.55 -5.77 46.34
N GLU A 298 24.76 -4.66 47.05
CA GLU A 298 25.96 -4.44 47.90
C GLU A 298 27.30 -4.42 47.13
N PHE A 299 27.32 -3.84 45.93
CA PHE A 299 28.52 -3.76 45.08
C PHE A 299 29.73 -3.05 45.72
N SER A 300 29.50 -2.31 46.81
CA SER A 300 30.53 -1.62 47.60
C SER A 300 31.21 -2.52 48.65
N GLN A 301 30.67 -3.71 48.96
CA GLN A 301 31.28 -4.65 49.90
C GLN A 301 32.15 -5.64 49.11
N THR A 302 33.43 -5.72 49.45
CA THR A 302 34.45 -6.36 48.62
C THR A 302 34.36 -7.89 48.54
N ASP A 303 33.64 -8.56 49.45
CA ASP A 303 33.74 -10.02 49.62
C ASP A 303 32.41 -10.82 49.55
N THR A 304 31.28 -10.21 49.20
CA THR A 304 29.99 -10.95 49.07
C THR A 304 29.41 -10.86 47.65
N PHE A 305 29.78 -11.81 46.79
CA PHE A 305 29.24 -11.95 45.44
C PHE A 305 27.85 -12.62 45.46
N ARG A 306 26.77 -11.84 45.37
CA ARG A 306 25.39 -12.37 45.19
C ARG A 306 24.68 -11.70 44.01
N PRO A 307 24.87 -12.18 42.77
CA PRO A 307 24.09 -11.71 41.63
C PRO A 307 22.67 -12.30 41.66
N ALA A 308 21.70 -11.49 41.27
CA ALA A 308 20.36 -11.95 40.90
C ALA A 308 20.16 -11.72 39.40
N GLU A 309 19.68 -12.74 38.70
CA GLU A 309 19.29 -12.62 37.29
C GLU A 309 17.79 -12.83 37.15
N PHE A 310 17.18 -11.95 36.36
CA PHE A 310 15.77 -11.97 36.06
C PHE A 310 15.63 -12.19 34.55
N HIS A 311 14.86 -13.20 34.17
CA HIS A 311 14.76 -13.68 32.79
C HIS A 311 13.31 -13.56 32.32
N TRP A 312 13.08 -12.75 31.28
CA TRP A 312 11.77 -12.63 30.63
C TRP A 312 11.86 -13.17 29.20
N LYS A 313 10.94 -14.05 28.82
CA LYS A 313 10.84 -14.53 27.45
C LYS A 313 10.42 -13.37 26.55
N LEU A 314 11.12 -13.18 25.44
CA LEU A 314 10.69 -12.28 24.38
C LEU A 314 9.76 -13.06 23.46
N ASP A 315 8.51 -12.62 23.37
CA ASP A 315 7.61 -13.13 22.34
C ASP A 315 8.10 -12.63 20.98
N GLN A 316 8.21 -13.54 20.02
CA GLN A 316 8.57 -13.19 18.65
C GLN A 316 7.39 -12.44 18.04
N VAL A 317 7.61 -11.18 17.65
CA VAL A 317 6.66 -10.37 16.87
C VAL A 317 7.04 -10.47 15.40
#